data_AF-A0A531JRC3-F1
#
_entry.id   AF-A0A531JRC3-F1
#
_cell.length_a   1.000
_cell.length_b   1.000
_cell.length_c   1.000
_cell.angle_alpha   90.00
_cell.angle_beta   90.00
_cell.angle_gamma   90.00
#
_symmetry.space_group_name_H-M   'P 1'
#
loop_
_entity.id
_entity.type
_entity.pdbx_description
1 polymer ?
#
loop_
_entity_poly.entity_id
_entity_poly.type
_entity_poly.pdbx_seq_one_letter_code
_entity_poly.pdbx_strand_id
1 'polypeptide(L)' 'MNSVILTDGGMGQELVRRSSSDPTPLWSARVLIDEPDLVRDLHAEFI' A
#
# COMPACT_ATOMS: atom_id res chain seq x y z
N MET A 1 -18.32 25.79 -9.65
CA MET A 1 -17.82 24.74 -8.74
C MET A 1 -16.57 24.15 -9.35
N ASN A 2 -15.45 24.12 -8.63
CA ASN A 2 -14.24 23.46 -9.11
C ASN A 2 -14.33 21.95 -8.85
N SER A 3 -13.89 21.16 -9.83
CA SER A 3 -13.67 19.74 -9.63
C SER A 3 -12.50 19.54 -8.68
N VAL A 4 -12.73 18.84 -7.57
CA VAL A 4 -11.68 18.43 -6.63
C VAL A 4 -11.47 16.93 -6.80
N ILE A 5 -10.22 16.52 -6.97
CA ILE A 5 -9.83 15.10 -7.01
C ILE A 5 -9.12 14.80 -5.69
N LEU A 6 -9.65 13.82 -4.95
CA LEU A 6 -8.99 13.28 -3.77
C LEU A 6 -8.15 12.06 -4.19
N THR A 7 -6.93 11.99 -3.69
CA THR A 7 -6.03 10.84 -3.88
C THR A 7 -6.06 9.94 -2.66
N ASP A 8 -5.43 8.78 -2.76
CA ASP A 8 -5.16 7.89 -1.64
C ASP A 8 -4.15 8.50 -0.65
N GLY A 9 -3.92 7.75 0.45
CA GLY A 9 -3.04 8.14 1.55
C GLY A 9 -1.70 7.39 1.56
N GLY A 10 -1.16 7.16 2.76
CA GLY A 10 0.16 6.60 2.98
C GLY A 10 0.28 5.08 2.74
N MET A 11 0.17 4.63 1.49
CA MET A 11 0.26 3.20 1.10
C MET A 11 1.51 2.51 1.66
N GLY A 12 2.69 3.10 1.49
CA GLY A 12 3.94 2.46 1.90
C GLY A 12 4.09 2.28 3.42
N GLN A 13 3.61 3.25 4.21
CA GLN A 13 3.65 3.16 5.67
C GLN A 13 2.73 2.05 6.17
N GLU A 14 1.53 1.99 5.61
CA GLU A 14 0.57 0.95 5.97
C GLU A 14 1.02 -0.45 5.53
N LEU A 15 1.63 -0.59 4.34
CA LEU A 15 2.21 -1.86 3.90
C LEU A 15 3.36 -2.31 4.80
N VAL A 16 4.31 -1.42 5.13
CA VAL A 16 5.41 -1.76 6.06
C VAL A 16 4.89 -2.14 7.44
N ARG A 17 3.79 -1.53 7.89
CA ARG A 17 3.19 -1.83 9.19
C ARG A 17 2.42 -3.15 9.21
N ARG A 18 1.80 -3.54 8.09
CA ARG A 18 0.88 -4.68 8.00
C ARG A 18 1.52 -5.94 7.42
N SER A 19 2.55 -5.79 6.59
CA SER A 19 3.28 -6.90 6.00
C SER A 19 3.98 -7.73 7.08
N SER A 20 4.03 -9.04 6.84
CA SER A 20 4.81 -9.98 7.65
C SER A 20 6.31 -9.99 7.29
N SER A 21 6.70 -9.30 6.22
CA SER A 21 8.05 -9.23 5.69
C SER A 21 8.90 -8.16 6.38
N ASP A 22 10.20 -8.42 6.51
CA ASP A 22 11.13 -7.42 7.04
C ASP A 22 11.22 -6.17 6.14
N PRO A 23 11.26 -4.96 6.73
CA PRO A 23 11.38 -3.71 5.97
C PRO A 23 12.83 -3.49 5.49
N THR A 24 13.19 -4.21 4.42
CA THR A 24 14.46 -4.05 3.71
C THR A 24 14.41 -2.85 2.74
N PRO A 25 15.55 -2.39 2.17
CA PRO A 25 15.53 -1.36 1.13
C PRO A 25 14.68 -1.70 -0.11
N LEU A 26 14.37 -2.99 -0.31
CA LEU A 26 13.51 -3.49 -1.40
C LEU A 26 12.16 -4.01 -0.89
N TRP A 27 11.69 -3.51 0.26
CA TRP A 27 10.42 -3.93 0.89
C TRP A 27 9.26 -3.94 -0.10
N SER A 28 9.14 -2.92 -0.96
CA SER A 28 7.99 -2.77 -1.85
C SER A 28 7.92 -3.86 -2.91
N ALA A 29 9.07 -4.23 -3.47
CA ALA A 29 9.17 -5.35 -4.39
C ALA A 29 8.84 -6.67 -3.69
N ARG A 30 9.28 -6.85 -2.45
CA ARG A 30 9.03 -8.09 -1.69
C ARG A 30 7.55 -8.23 -1.36
N VAL A 31 6.93 -7.19 -0.81
CA VAL A 31 5.49 -7.16 -0.50
C VAL A 31 4.65 -7.39 -1.75
N LEU A 32 5.02 -6.81 -2.90
CA LEU A 32 4.29 -7.01 -4.15
C LEU A 32 4.36 -8.46 -4.67
N ILE A 33 5.50 -9.14 -4.48
CA ILE A 33 5.70 -10.53 -4.92
C ILE A 33 5.04 -11.52 -3.95
N ASP A 34 5.24 -11.32 -2.65
CA ASP A 34 4.88 -12.31 -1.64
C ASP A 34 3.46 -12.11 -1.07
N GLU A 35 3.01 -10.85 -0.97
CA GLU A 35 1.74 -10.45 -0.35
C GLU A 35 0.89 -9.57 -1.29
N PRO A 36 0.66 -9.94 -2.58
CA PRO A 36 -0.06 -9.09 -3.53
C PRO A 36 -1.50 -8.79 -3.13
N ASP A 37 -2.15 -9.70 -2.41
CA ASP A 37 -3.51 -9.50 -1.89
C ASP A 37 -3.53 -8.37 -0.84
N LEU A 38 -2.50 -8.26 0.02
CA LEU A 38 -2.39 -7.17 0.99
C LEU A 38 -2.32 -5.80 0.28
N VAL A 39 -1.59 -5.71 -0.83
CA VAL A 39 -1.49 -4.49 -1.65
C VAL A 39 -2.84 -4.12 -2.24
N ARG A 40 -3.53 -5.09 -2.86
CA ARG A 40 -4.85 -4.87 -3.46
C ARG A 40 -5.87 -4.45 -2.41
N ASP A 41 -5.92 -5.16 -1.30
CA ASP A 41 -6.95 -4.95 -0.28
C ASP A 41 -6.74 -3.60 0.42
N LEU A 42 -5.48 -3.17 0.63
CA LEU A 42 -5.18 -1.83 1.14
C LEU A 42 -5.59 -0.73 0.14
N HIS A 43 -5.38 -0.91 -1.16
CA HIS A 43 -5.89 0.05 -2.15
C HIS A 43 -7.42 0.16 -2.10
N ALA A 44 -8.11 -0.95 -1.88
CA ALA A 44 -9.57 -0.96 -1.76
C ALA A 44 -10.07 -0.22 -0.51
N GLU A 45 -9.27 -0.08 0.56
CA GLU A 45 -9.63 0.71 1.74
C GLU A 45 -9.68 2.23 1.48
N PHE A 46 -9.04 2.72 0.42
CA PHE A 46 -9.04 4.15 0.05
C PHE A 46 -10.18 4.56 -0.89
N ILE A 47 -11.01 3.62 -1.34
CA ILE A 47 -12.10 3.83 -2.30
C ILE A 47 -13.47 3.71 -1.63
#